data_AF-A0A1M7F7S9-F1
#
_entry.id   AF-A0A1M7F7S9-F1
#
_cell.length_a   1.000
_cell.length_b   1.000
_cell.length_c   1.000
_cell.angle_alpha   90.00
_cell.angle_beta   90.00
_cell.angle_gamma   90.00
#
_symmetry.space_group_name_H-M   'P 1'
#
loop_
_entity.id
_entity.type
_entity.pdbx_description
1 polymer ?
#
loop_
_entity_poly.entity_id
_entity_poly.type
_entity_poly.pdbx_seq_one_letter_code
_entity_poly.pdbx_strand_id
1 'polypeptide(L)'
;MLYFYYNFASNVSYIYKDVKYVKAGSKMTFTLLLSGISILSACSDPMVQEMENYQEQMDDLHDINEEVTGHLDDIDSEEIINQVSSMDSASGEDEFDNTAAELEGEALPLAETLKEEAEAVEISEEEIQEMHEGFIESAETKHDFTKQLSDYLITYQDSLAASERLIALSQSFMENQGERDDLIENAGDEEVVREIDMLIEQLNENSEELDAASDVLEDDISMGNKQEQIDEVLLPMLEEHVESLNMVNLSTQQANRVRSVSLEMYYGYQAYYEERKNTMLYNEKLQNIQLQNILSLQESYQKMDEEYWERMEELKDGE
;
A
#
# COMPACT_ATOMS: atom_id res chain seq x y z
N MET A 1 20.68 4.27 -25.61
CA MET A 1 21.44 4.14 -26.88
C MET A 1 22.52 3.07 -26.67
N LEU A 2 22.68 2.08 -27.56
CA LEU A 2 23.56 0.92 -27.34
C LEU A 2 25.05 1.29 -27.16
N TYR A 3 25.71 0.75 -26.13
CA TYR A 3 27.09 0.21 -26.20
C TYR A 3 27.39 -0.78 -25.05
N PHE A 4 27.95 -1.94 -25.37
CA PHE A 4 28.51 -2.96 -24.45
C PHE A 4 29.99 -2.67 -24.18
N TYR A 5 30.54 -3.05 -23.00
CA TYR A 5 31.95 -3.49 -22.87
C TYR A 5 32.21 -4.47 -21.70
N TYR A 6 33.39 -5.11 -21.73
CA TYR A 6 33.91 -6.28 -20.98
C TYR A 6 33.99 -6.13 -19.43
N ASN A 7 33.96 -7.14 -18.54
CA ASN A 7 34.35 -8.59 -18.52
C ASN A 7 35.78 -8.90 -17.99
N PHE A 8 35.96 -10.03 -17.27
CA PHE A 8 37.12 -10.59 -16.51
C PHE A 8 37.44 -9.92 -15.14
N ALA A 9 37.87 -10.63 -14.07
CA ALA A 9 38.51 -11.96 -13.95
C ALA A 9 38.15 -12.72 -12.62
N SER A 10 38.76 -13.89 -12.35
CA SER A 10 38.37 -14.81 -11.25
C SER A 10 39.52 -15.52 -10.51
N ASN A 11 39.20 -16.27 -9.43
CA ASN A 11 40.04 -17.07 -8.49
C ASN A 11 40.63 -16.25 -7.32
N VAL A 12 40.65 -16.73 -6.06
CA VAL A 12 41.27 -17.98 -5.54
C VAL A 12 40.39 -18.71 -4.50
N SER A 13 40.67 -19.99 -4.23
CA SER A 13 39.93 -20.88 -3.29
C SER A 13 40.82 -21.37 -2.11
N TYR A 14 40.23 -21.85 -0.99
CA TYR A 14 40.32 -23.26 -0.50
C TYR A 14 39.74 -23.51 0.93
N ILE A 15 38.62 -24.24 1.00
CA ILE A 15 38.29 -25.43 1.84
C ILE A 15 38.77 -25.52 3.32
N TYR A 16 37.84 -25.88 4.25
CA TYR A 16 37.82 -27.10 5.11
C TYR A 16 36.51 -27.14 5.95
N LYS A 17 35.91 -28.25 6.44
CA LYS A 17 36.37 -29.40 7.29
C LYS A 17 35.25 -30.49 7.36
N ASP A 18 35.34 -31.70 7.94
CA ASP A 18 36.39 -32.56 8.55
C ASP A 18 35.99 -34.06 8.22
N VAL A 19 35.83 -35.14 9.02
CA VAL A 19 36.14 -35.60 10.40
C VAL A 19 36.25 -37.15 10.42
N LYS A 20 36.97 -37.72 11.42
CA LYS A 20 36.81 -39.10 12.01
C LYS A 20 37.25 -40.31 11.14
N TYR A 21 37.76 -41.45 11.68
CA TYR A 21 37.98 -41.93 13.06
C TYR A 21 39.29 -42.78 13.23
N VAL A 22 40.02 -42.53 14.33
CA VAL A 22 40.75 -43.47 15.25
C VAL A 22 41.14 -44.89 14.77
N LYS A 23 42.46 -45.25 14.85
CA LYS A 23 42.98 -46.27 15.81
C LYS A 23 44.52 -46.28 16.02
N ALA A 24 44.93 -46.90 17.14
CA ALA A 24 46.25 -46.80 17.78
C ALA A 24 47.44 -47.52 17.08
N GLY A 25 48.66 -47.02 17.35
CA GLY A 25 49.97 -47.63 17.11
C GLY A 25 50.94 -47.29 18.24
N SER A 26 52.03 -48.03 18.44
CA SER A 26 52.87 -47.98 19.66
C SER A 26 54.35 -47.71 19.39
N LYS A 27 55.07 -47.29 20.45
CA LYS A 27 56.52 -47.04 20.61
C LYS A 27 56.99 -45.66 20.10
N MET A 28 57.84 -44.86 20.74
CA MET A 28 58.74 -44.91 21.93
C MET A 28 60.12 -44.41 21.47
N THR A 29 60.46 -43.15 21.78
CA THR A 29 61.83 -42.72 22.14
C THR A 29 61.79 -41.40 22.93
N PHE A 30 62.90 -41.06 23.57
CA PHE A 30 63.02 -40.09 24.67
C PHE A 30 64.05 -39.01 24.32
N THR A 31 63.72 -37.73 24.56
CA THR A 31 64.66 -36.59 24.77
C THR A 31 63.94 -35.53 25.64
N LEU A 32 64.69 -34.65 26.30
CA LEU A 32 64.28 -33.82 27.46
C LEU A 32 64.68 -32.34 27.28
N LEU A 33 63.92 -31.42 27.90
CA LEU A 33 64.23 -29.98 28.12
C LEU A 33 64.29 -29.11 26.82
N LEU A 34 64.03 -27.79 26.81
CA LEU A 34 64.01 -26.77 27.87
C LEU A 34 63.04 -25.60 27.52
N SER A 35 62.55 -24.90 28.55
CA SER A 35 61.78 -23.62 28.60
C SER A 35 61.41 -22.85 27.30
N GLY A 36 60.14 -22.46 27.23
CA GLY A 36 59.66 -21.29 26.47
C GLY A 36 58.31 -20.82 27.01
N ILE A 37 58.28 -19.76 27.83
CA ILE A 37 57.02 -19.14 28.28
C ILE A 37 56.64 -18.05 27.28
N SER A 38 55.59 -18.31 26.52
CA SER A 38 54.82 -17.30 25.80
C SER A 38 53.35 -17.52 26.14
N ILE A 39 52.95 -17.11 27.34
CA ILE A 39 51.55 -16.81 27.60
C ILE A 39 51.27 -15.53 26.83
N LEU A 40 50.79 -15.67 25.60
CA LEU A 40 50.08 -14.61 24.91
C LEU A 40 48.72 -14.50 25.61
N SER A 41 48.71 -13.83 26.76
CA SER A 41 47.52 -13.16 27.23
C SER A 41 47.29 -12.00 26.27
N ALA A 42 46.55 -12.27 25.19
CA ALA A 42 45.86 -11.20 24.49
C ALA A 42 44.92 -10.58 25.52
N CYS A 43 45.26 -9.37 25.96
CA CYS A 43 44.20 -8.43 26.25
C CYS A 43 43.71 -8.02 24.86
N SER A 44 42.61 -8.60 24.41
CA SER A 44 41.66 -7.83 23.61
C SER A 44 41.34 -6.56 24.38
N ASP A 45 41.13 -5.45 23.66
CA ASP A 45 40.49 -4.32 24.32
C ASP A 45 39.06 -4.72 24.66
N PRO A 46 38.54 -4.44 25.87
CA PRO A 46 37.15 -4.76 26.22
C PRO A 46 36.15 -4.26 25.17
N MET A 47 36.38 -3.08 24.58
CA MET A 47 35.52 -2.53 23.54
C MET A 47 35.46 -3.43 22.30
N VAL A 48 36.61 -3.86 21.79
CA VAL A 48 36.69 -4.79 20.65
C VAL A 48 35.98 -6.12 20.94
N GLN A 49 36.05 -6.60 22.19
CA GLN A 49 35.37 -7.84 22.56
C GLN A 49 33.85 -7.68 22.65
N GLU A 50 33.33 -6.59 23.20
CA GLU A 50 31.88 -6.35 23.18
C GLU A 50 31.38 -6.04 21.76
N MET A 51 32.22 -5.46 20.90
CA MET A 51 31.92 -5.23 19.48
C MET A 51 31.90 -6.54 18.66
N GLU A 52 32.76 -7.52 18.98
CA GLU A 52 32.65 -8.90 18.47
C GLU A 52 31.33 -9.55 18.93
N ASN A 53 30.98 -9.42 20.22
CA ASN A 53 29.71 -9.95 20.77
C ASN A 53 28.47 -9.29 20.14
N TYR A 54 28.52 -7.99 19.84
CA TYR A 54 27.42 -7.26 19.19
C TYR A 54 27.20 -7.76 17.75
N GLN A 55 28.27 -7.94 16.97
CA GLN A 55 28.15 -8.51 15.61
C GLN A 55 27.57 -9.92 15.61
N GLU A 56 27.98 -10.82 16.53
CA GLU A 56 27.38 -12.18 16.63
C GLU A 56 25.89 -12.16 17.03
N GLN A 57 25.39 -11.06 17.62
CA GLN A 57 23.96 -10.89 17.95
C GLN A 57 23.16 -10.21 16.82
N MET A 58 23.81 -9.50 15.90
CA MET A 58 23.16 -8.77 14.81
C MET A 58 23.22 -9.48 13.46
N ASP A 59 23.96 -10.59 13.32
CA ASP A 59 24.17 -11.35 12.06
C ASP A 59 22.82 -11.64 11.34
N ASP A 60 21.85 -12.24 12.06
CA ASP A 60 20.50 -12.52 11.54
C ASP A 60 19.71 -11.22 11.18
N LEU A 61 19.94 -10.10 11.89
CA LEU A 61 19.29 -8.80 11.64
C LEU A 61 19.92 -8.03 10.48
N HIS A 62 21.20 -8.27 10.17
CA HIS A 62 21.86 -7.72 8.99
C HIS A 62 21.40 -8.42 7.72
N ASP A 63 21.24 -9.75 7.75
CA ASP A 63 20.59 -10.51 6.67
C ASP A 63 19.16 -9.98 6.39
N ILE A 64 18.34 -9.77 7.44
CA ILE A 64 16.98 -9.20 7.28
C ILE A 64 17.04 -7.75 6.75
N ASN A 65 17.97 -6.91 7.22
CA ASN A 65 18.10 -5.54 6.71
C ASN A 65 18.52 -5.51 5.23
N GLU A 66 19.40 -6.41 4.78
CA GLU A 66 19.75 -6.52 3.35
C GLU A 66 18.55 -7.00 2.51
N GLU A 67 17.74 -7.94 3.01
CA GLU A 67 16.51 -8.39 2.33
C GLU A 67 15.45 -7.27 2.23
N VAL A 68 15.22 -6.52 3.31
CA VAL A 68 14.32 -5.35 3.30
C VAL A 68 14.84 -4.25 2.36
N THR A 69 16.11 -3.84 2.48
CA THR A 69 16.69 -2.81 1.58
C THR A 69 16.62 -3.25 0.12
N GLY A 70 16.80 -4.54 -0.18
CA GLY A 70 16.65 -5.09 -1.53
C GLY A 70 15.29 -4.80 -2.16
N HIS A 71 14.20 -5.05 -1.43
CA HIS A 71 12.84 -4.74 -1.91
C HIS A 71 12.56 -3.23 -2.03
N LEU A 72 13.22 -2.38 -1.23
CA LEU A 72 12.94 -0.94 -1.18
C LEU A 72 13.81 -0.10 -2.13
N ASP A 73 15.02 -0.56 -2.47
CA ASP A 73 15.92 0.13 -3.41
C ASP A 73 15.61 -0.18 -4.88
N ASP A 74 14.92 -1.29 -5.19
CA ASP A 74 14.40 -1.59 -6.55
C ASP A 74 13.18 -0.72 -6.93
N ILE A 75 12.67 0.12 -6.03
CA ILE A 75 11.51 1.01 -6.24
C ILE A 75 11.95 2.32 -6.93
N ASP A 76 11.53 2.51 -8.19
CA ASP A 76 11.78 3.74 -8.95
C ASP A 76 10.84 4.89 -8.53
N SER A 77 11.33 5.69 -7.58
CA SER A 77 10.70 6.93 -7.11
C SER A 77 10.45 7.97 -8.22
N GLU A 78 11.24 8.03 -9.31
CA GLU A 78 10.95 8.94 -10.42
C GLU A 78 9.75 8.44 -11.24
N GLU A 79 9.64 7.14 -11.48
CA GLU A 79 8.54 6.57 -12.25
C GLU A 79 7.20 6.66 -11.51
N ILE A 80 7.15 6.42 -10.18
CA ILE A 80 5.93 6.64 -9.38
C ILE A 80 5.46 8.11 -9.49
N ILE A 81 6.39 9.07 -9.41
CA ILE A 81 6.07 10.50 -9.59
C ILE A 81 5.56 10.79 -11.00
N ASN A 82 6.19 10.20 -12.03
CA ASN A 82 5.79 10.36 -13.43
C ASN A 82 4.36 9.84 -13.66
N GLN A 83 4.05 8.63 -13.18
CA GLN A 83 2.75 7.99 -13.36
C GLN A 83 1.64 8.74 -12.61
N VAL A 84 1.84 9.11 -11.34
CA VAL A 84 0.88 9.95 -10.57
C VAL A 84 0.65 11.31 -11.23
N SER A 85 1.69 11.90 -11.83
CA SER A 85 1.61 13.17 -12.55
C SER A 85 1.03 13.05 -13.96
N SER A 86 0.95 11.83 -14.51
CA SER A 86 0.41 11.57 -15.83
C SER A 86 -1.11 11.52 -15.78
N MET A 87 -1.77 12.21 -16.71
CA MET A 87 -3.23 12.30 -16.75
C MET A 87 -3.87 11.14 -17.55
N ASP A 88 -3.16 10.01 -17.66
CA ASP A 88 -3.44 8.89 -18.57
C ASP A 88 -3.38 7.55 -17.78
N SER A 89 -4.34 7.41 -16.87
CA SER A 89 -4.36 6.40 -15.78
C SER A 89 -4.20 4.95 -16.25
N ALA A 90 -4.70 4.60 -17.43
CA ALA A 90 -4.78 3.23 -17.94
C ALA A 90 -3.43 2.64 -18.43
N SER A 91 -2.29 3.22 -18.04
CA SER A 91 -0.96 2.80 -18.49
C SER A 91 0.03 2.40 -17.40
N GLY A 92 -0.34 2.52 -16.12
CA GLY A 92 0.49 2.14 -14.96
C GLY A 92 -0.21 1.27 -13.90
N GLU A 93 -1.49 0.91 -14.07
CA GLU A 93 -2.26 0.18 -13.04
C GLU A 93 -1.61 -1.16 -12.64
N ASP A 94 -1.18 -1.97 -13.62
CA ASP A 94 -0.45 -3.23 -13.39
C ASP A 94 0.84 -3.01 -12.58
N GLU A 95 1.52 -1.87 -12.73
CA GLU A 95 2.82 -1.61 -12.09
C GLU A 95 2.62 -1.23 -10.62
N PHE A 96 1.68 -0.33 -10.33
CA PHE A 96 1.31 0.03 -8.95
C PHE A 96 0.71 -1.17 -8.19
N ASP A 97 -0.08 -2.04 -8.85
CA ASP A 97 -0.62 -3.27 -8.24
C ASP A 97 0.49 -4.20 -7.78
N ASN A 98 1.51 -4.42 -8.61
CA ASN A 98 2.64 -5.28 -8.25
C ASN A 98 3.49 -4.65 -7.13
N THR A 99 3.83 -3.36 -7.22
CA THR A 99 4.61 -2.67 -6.17
C THR A 99 3.87 -2.65 -4.83
N ALA A 100 2.55 -2.36 -4.83
CA ALA A 100 1.75 -2.39 -3.60
C ALA A 100 1.66 -3.79 -2.98
N ALA A 101 1.49 -4.83 -3.80
CA ALA A 101 1.41 -6.22 -3.35
C ALA A 101 2.75 -6.76 -2.83
N GLU A 102 3.88 -6.34 -3.41
CA GLU A 102 5.22 -6.67 -2.90
C GLU A 102 5.51 -5.95 -1.57
N LEU A 103 5.16 -4.67 -1.48
CA LEU A 103 5.26 -3.90 -0.24
C LEU A 103 4.42 -4.48 0.90
N GLU A 104 3.14 -4.79 0.68
CA GLU A 104 2.25 -5.36 1.72
C GLU A 104 2.60 -6.83 2.02
N GLY A 105 2.95 -7.61 1.00
CA GLY A 105 3.08 -9.07 1.08
C GLY A 105 4.45 -9.59 1.52
N GLU A 106 5.53 -8.89 1.15
CA GLU A 106 6.91 -9.38 1.35
C GLU A 106 7.74 -8.37 2.17
N ALA A 107 7.82 -7.09 1.76
CA ALA A 107 8.68 -6.11 2.43
C ALA A 107 8.18 -5.68 3.83
N LEU A 108 6.89 -5.38 4.00
CA LEU A 108 6.35 -4.87 5.27
C LEU A 108 6.42 -5.89 6.42
N PRO A 109 6.14 -7.19 6.23
CA PRO A 109 6.37 -8.21 7.25
C PRO A 109 7.84 -8.32 7.69
N LEU A 110 8.78 -8.19 6.76
CA LEU A 110 10.22 -8.20 7.05
C LEU A 110 10.64 -6.93 7.79
N ALA A 111 10.17 -5.75 7.38
CA ALA A 111 10.47 -4.48 8.03
C ALA A 111 9.91 -4.39 9.46
N GLU A 112 8.72 -4.95 9.72
CA GLU A 112 8.17 -5.03 11.09
C GLU A 112 8.97 -6.00 11.96
N THR A 113 9.41 -7.15 11.41
CA THR A 113 10.28 -8.11 12.11
C THR A 113 11.63 -7.49 12.44
N LEU A 114 12.27 -6.80 11.47
CA LEU A 114 13.52 -6.08 11.64
C LEU A 114 13.44 -5.08 12.80
N LYS A 115 12.37 -4.29 12.85
CA LYS A 115 12.15 -3.29 13.90
C LYS A 115 11.86 -3.94 15.26
N GLU A 116 10.91 -4.88 15.35
CA GLU A 116 10.57 -5.57 16.62
C GLU A 116 11.76 -6.32 17.23
N GLU A 117 12.61 -6.95 16.40
CA GLU A 117 13.78 -7.70 16.89
C GLU A 117 14.99 -6.78 17.15
N ALA A 118 15.17 -5.67 16.42
CA ALA A 118 16.17 -4.66 16.75
C ALA A 118 15.88 -3.96 18.10
N GLU A 119 14.62 -3.54 18.33
CA GLU A 119 14.18 -2.97 19.62
C GLU A 119 14.46 -3.88 20.84
N ALA A 120 14.66 -5.19 20.61
CA ALA A 120 14.84 -6.20 21.65
C ALA A 120 16.31 -6.48 22.03
N VAL A 121 17.31 -5.86 21.38
CA VAL A 121 18.74 -6.13 21.63
C VAL A 121 19.24 -5.41 22.89
N GLU A 122 19.55 -6.16 23.96
CA GLU A 122 20.10 -5.60 25.21
C GLU A 122 21.60 -5.28 25.10
N ILE A 123 21.95 -4.00 24.92
CA ILE A 123 23.34 -3.51 24.83
C ILE A 123 23.79 -2.91 26.17
N SER A 124 25.04 -3.16 26.57
CA SER A 124 25.59 -2.74 27.87
C SER A 124 26.68 -1.67 27.84
N GLU A 125 27.16 -1.25 26.66
CA GLU A 125 28.24 -0.25 26.53
C GLU A 125 27.79 0.95 25.68
N GLU A 126 28.10 2.16 26.15
CA GLU A 126 27.42 3.42 25.75
C GLU A 126 27.66 3.77 24.26
N GLU A 127 28.87 3.54 23.74
CA GLU A 127 29.23 3.85 22.36
C GLU A 127 28.65 2.86 21.34
N ILE A 128 28.44 1.59 21.73
CA ILE A 128 27.74 0.58 20.90
C ILE A 128 26.23 0.85 20.92
N GLN A 129 25.68 1.29 22.07
CA GLN A 129 24.27 1.65 22.18
C GLN A 129 23.93 2.84 21.27
N GLU A 130 24.72 3.91 21.25
CA GLU A 130 24.46 5.09 20.39
C GLU A 130 24.46 4.74 18.89
N MET A 131 25.34 3.83 18.47
CA MET A 131 25.36 3.31 17.09
C MET A 131 24.11 2.47 16.78
N HIS A 132 23.68 1.61 17.72
CA HIS A 132 22.52 0.75 17.54
C HIS A 132 21.18 1.52 17.59
N GLU A 133 21.09 2.60 18.37
CA GLU A 133 19.92 3.51 18.33
C GLU A 133 19.71 4.08 16.90
N GLY A 134 20.79 4.33 16.14
CA GLY A 134 20.70 4.69 14.72
C GLY A 134 20.26 3.55 13.79
N PHE A 135 20.55 2.29 14.13
CA PHE A 135 20.02 1.12 13.41
C PHE A 135 18.50 0.97 13.63
N ILE A 136 18.03 1.21 14.86
CA ILE A 136 16.60 1.25 15.18
C ILE A 136 15.91 2.40 14.42
N GLU A 137 16.48 3.61 14.41
CA GLU A 137 15.91 4.75 13.64
C GLU A 137 15.83 4.44 12.12
N SER A 138 16.82 3.72 11.58
CA SER A 138 16.75 3.21 10.19
C SER A 138 15.66 2.16 10.00
N ALA A 139 15.52 1.18 10.89
CA ALA A 139 14.50 0.14 10.82
C ALA A 139 13.08 0.71 10.95
N GLU A 140 12.86 1.65 11.88
CA GLU A 140 11.62 2.43 11.99
C GLU A 140 11.33 3.17 10.67
N THR A 141 12.32 3.85 10.10
CA THR A 141 12.19 4.61 8.85
C THR A 141 11.87 3.70 7.65
N LYS A 142 12.47 2.49 7.58
CA LYS A 142 12.15 1.48 6.56
C LYS A 142 10.71 0.98 6.68
N HIS A 143 10.25 0.61 7.88
CA HIS A 143 8.85 0.23 8.12
C HIS A 143 7.90 1.36 7.69
N ASP A 144 8.16 2.60 8.12
CA ASP A 144 7.29 3.74 7.86
C ASP A 144 7.28 4.14 6.37
N PHE A 145 8.39 4.00 5.65
CA PHE A 145 8.45 4.15 4.19
C PHE A 145 7.59 3.08 3.50
N THR A 146 7.89 1.81 3.77
CA THR A 146 7.24 0.63 3.17
C THR A 146 5.72 0.73 3.29
N LYS A 147 5.25 1.01 4.51
CA LYS A 147 3.85 1.10 4.87
C LYS A 147 3.15 2.29 4.23
N GLN A 148 3.72 3.49 4.35
CA GLN A 148 3.07 4.70 3.81
C GLN A 148 3.05 4.68 2.28
N LEU A 149 4.06 4.09 1.63
CA LEU A 149 4.06 3.92 0.18
C LEU A 149 2.98 2.93 -0.28
N SER A 150 2.86 1.79 0.40
CA SER A 150 1.78 0.82 0.12
C SER A 150 0.39 1.44 0.33
N ASP A 151 0.15 2.07 1.48
CA ASP A 151 -1.10 2.80 1.78
C ASP A 151 -1.42 3.87 0.72
N TYR A 152 -0.40 4.56 0.19
CA TYR A 152 -0.56 5.58 -0.84
C TYR A 152 -0.92 4.98 -2.21
N LEU A 153 -0.16 3.98 -2.68
CA LEU A 153 -0.37 3.36 -3.99
C LEU A 153 -1.75 2.71 -4.08
N ILE A 154 -2.12 1.90 -3.09
CA ILE A 154 -3.44 1.26 -2.99
C ILE A 154 -4.54 2.32 -3.04
N THR A 155 -4.42 3.38 -2.23
CA THR A 155 -5.42 4.46 -2.19
C THR A 155 -5.51 5.24 -3.51
N TYR A 156 -4.40 5.42 -4.22
CA TYR A 156 -4.37 6.08 -5.53
C TYR A 156 -5.14 5.26 -6.58
N GLN A 157 -4.88 3.96 -6.65
CA GLN A 157 -5.58 3.04 -7.54
C GLN A 157 -7.07 2.93 -7.21
N ASP A 158 -7.42 2.84 -5.92
CA ASP A 158 -8.81 2.86 -5.44
C ASP A 158 -9.55 4.13 -5.90
N SER A 159 -8.86 5.28 -5.90
CA SER A 159 -9.38 6.57 -6.38
C SER A 159 -9.60 6.59 -7.90
N LEU A 160 -8.67 6.01 -8.68
CA LEU A 160 -8.83 5.84 -10.13
C LEU A 160 -10.03 4.93 -10.45
N ALA A 161 -10.07 3.74 -9.85
CA ALA A 161 -11.12 2.76 -10.07
C ALA A 161 -12.51 3.28 -9.62
N ALA A 162 -12.59 4.05 -8.53
CA ALA A 162 -13.82 4.75 -8.14
C ALA A 162 -14.25 5.79 -9.18
N SER A 163 -13.29 6.54 -9.75
CA SER A 163 -13.55 7.53 -10.80
C SER A 163 -14.07 6.87 -12.08
N GLU A 164 -13.52 5.72 -12.47
CA GLU A 164 -14.03 4.92 -13.60
C GLU A 164 -15.44 4.39 -13.34
N ARG A 165 -15.73 3.88 -12.13
CA ARG A 165 -17.06 3.41 -11.73
C ARG A 165 -18.10 4.54 -11.78
N LEU A 166 -17.75 5.75 -11.33
CA LEU A 166 -18.62 6.94 -11.50
C LEU A 166 -18.88 7.29 -12.98
N ILE A 167 -17.89 7.16 -13.86
CA ILE A 167 -18.05 7.36 -15.31
C ILE A 167 -18.98 6.30 -15.92
N ALA A 168 -18.79 5.03 -15.57
CA ALA A 168 -19.62 3.91 -16.05
C ALA A 168 -21.09 4.03 -15.59
N LEU A 169 -21.32 4.40 -14.33
CA LEU A 169 -22.65 4.68 -13.79
C LEU A 169 -23.32 5.86 -14.51
N SER A 170 -22.55 6.92 -14.81
CA SER A 170 -23.04 8.07 -15.59
C SER A 170 -23.43 7.68 -17.02
N GLN A 171 -22.70 6.74 -17.66
CA GLN A 171 -23.05 6.21 -18.97
C GLN A 171 -24.33 5.36 -18.92
N SER A 172 -24.43 4.44 -17.97
CA SER A 172 -25.63 3.60 -17.79
C SER A 172 -26.88 4.45 -17.49
N PHE A 173 -26.74 5.55 -16.73
CA PHE A 173 -27.82 6.50 -16.51
C PHE A 173 -28.33 7.13 -17.83
N MET A 174 -27.43 7.58 -18.71
CA MET A 174 -27.81 8.16 -20.01
C MET A 174 -28.46 7.13 -20.94
N GLU A 175 -28.00 5.88 -20.94
CA GLU A 175 -28.58 4.80 -21.73
C GLU A 175 -30.00 4.42 -21.23
N ASN A 176 -30.17 4.28 -19.92
CA ASN A 176 -31.47 3.99 -19.31
C ASN A 176 -32.45 5.16 -19.49
N GLN A 177 -32.00 6.42 -19.34
CA GLN A 177 -32.81 7.57 -19.68
C GLN A 177 -33.26 7.51 -21.15
N GLY A 178 -32.35 7.19 -22.07
CA GLY A 178 -32.67 7.02 -23.49
C GLY A 178 -33.77 5.99 -23.74
N GLU A 179 -33.67 4.77 -23.18
CA GLU A 179 -34.72 3.75 -23.35
C GLU A 179 -36.06 4.21 -22.72
N ARG A 180 -36.03 4.80 -21.52
CA ARG A 180 -37.23 5.29 -20.83
C ARG A 180 -37.94 6.37 -21.66
N ASP A 181 -37.20 7.33 -22.19
CA ASP A 181 -37.76 8.46 -22.92
C ASP A 181 -38.29 8.00 -24.30
N ASP A 182 -37.59 7.07 -24.99
CA ASP A 182 -38.11 6.37 -26.19
C ASP A 182 -39.42 5.61 -25.91
N LEU A 183 -39.52 4.92 -24.76
CA LEU A 183 -40.73 4.19 -24.35
C LEU A 183 -41.92 5.11 -24.05
N ILE A 184 -41.65 6.34 -23.58
CA ILE A 184 -42.66 7.37 -23.33
C ILE A 184 -43.11 8.00 -24.66
N GLU A 185 -42.19 8.42 -25.54
CA GLU A 185 -42.55 9.02 -26.84
C GLU A 185 -43.36 8.07 -27.74
N ASN A 186 -43.11 6.76 -27.64
CA ASN A 186 -43.82 5.73 -28.42
C ASN A 186 -45.11 5.21 -27.74
N ALA A 187 -45.68 5.92 -26.76
CA ALA A 187 -46.94 5.56 -26.11
C ALA A 187 -48.16 5.74 -27.06
N GLY A 188 -48.68 4.64 -27.59
CA GLY A 188 -49.66 4.65 -28.69
C GLY A 188 -51.13 4.39 -28.35
N ASP A 189 -51.47 4.12 -27.07
CA ASP A 189 -52.83 3.77 -26.62
C ASP A 189 -53.24 4.59 -25.39
N GLU A 190 -54.53 4.90 -25.25
CA GLU A 190 -55.07 5.78 -24.20
C GLU A 190 -54.81 5.24 -22.78
N GLU A 191 -54.85 3.92 -22.57
CA GLU A 191 -54.55 3.32 -21.27
C GLU A 191 -53.03 3.27 -20.99
N VAL A 192 -52.21 3.09 -22.03
CA VAL A 192 -50.74 3.13 -21.92
C VAL A 192 -50.27 4.52 -21.54
N VAL A 193 -50.79 5.56 -22.21
CA VAL A 193 -50.49 6.97 -21.87
C VAL A 193 -50.92 7.26 -20.44
N ARG A 194 -52.14 6.90 -20.05
CA ARG A 194 -52.67 7.11 -18.69
C ARG A 194 -51.85 6.42 -17.59
N GLU A 195 -51.27 5.25 -17.86
CA GLU A 195 -50.39 4.55 -16.92
C GLU A 195 -48.96 5.12 -16.88
N ILE A 196 -48.47 5.66 -18.00
CA ILE A 196 -47.19 6.35 -18.07
C ILE A 196 -47.27 7.73 -17.39
N ASP A 197 -48.35 8.49 -17.57
CA ASP A 197 -48.59 9.76 -16.89
C ASP A 197 -48.53 9.61 -15.36
N MET A 198 -49.09 8.52 -14.81
CA MET A 198 -49.00 8.19 -13.37
C MET A 198 -47.58 7.90 -12.90
N LEU A 199 -46.72 7.33 -13.77
CA LEU A 199 -45.31 7.14 -13.45
C LEU A 199 -44.55 8.46 -13.53
N ILE A 200 -44.85 9.31 -14.52
CA ILE A 200 -44.23 10.63 -14.67
C ILE A 200 -44.58 11.52 -13.47
N GLU A 201 -45.81 11.48 -12.96
CA GLU A 201 -46.22 12.19 -11.74
C GLU A 201 -45.33 11.78 -10.55
N GLN A 202 -45.22 10.47 -10.25
CA GLN A 202 -44.38 9.97 -9.15
C GLN A 202 -42.87 10.22 -9.37
N LEU A 203 -42.37 10.13 -10.61
CA LEU A 203 -40.97 10.37 -10.95
C LEU A 203 -40.59 11.84 -10.76
N ASN A 204 -41.50 12.78 -11.06
CA ASN A 204 -41.28 14.20 -10.83
C ASN A 204 -41.26 14.52 -9.33
N GLU A 205 -42.21 13.98 -8.55
CA GLU A 205 -42.21 14.12 -7.07
C GLU A 205 -40.89 13.61 -6.47
N ASN A 206 -40.51 12.37 -6.79
CA ASN A 206 -39.25 11.78 -6.34
C ASN A 206 -38.02 12.61 -6.80
N SER A 207 -38.05 13.17 -8.01
CA SER A 207 -36.94 13.97 -8.55
C SER A 207 -36.80 15.34 -7.87
N GLU A 208 -37.90 16.00 -7.48
CA GLU A 208 -37.85 17.26 -6.73
C GLU A 208 -37.31 17.06 -5.30
N GLU A 209 -37.61 15.91 -4.68
CA GLU A 209 -37.05 15.55 -3.36
C GLU A 209 -35.55 15.20 -3.44
N LEU A 210 -35.14 14.39 -4.43
CA LEU A 210 -33.75 13.98 -4.62
C LEU A 210 -32.83 15.14 -4.99
N ASP A 211 -33.26 16.05 -5.86
CA ASP A 211 -32.53 17.26 -6.28
C ASP A 211 -32.18 18.10 -5.03
N ALA A 212 -33.20 18.49 -4.25
CA ALA A 212 -33.06 19.29 -3.04
C ALA A 212 -32.29 18.60 -1.90
N ALA A 213 -32.29 17.26 -1.84
CA ALA A 213 -31.46 16.51 -0.90
C ALA A 213 -29.99 16.40 -1.37
N SER A 214 -29.73 16.44 -2.68
CA SER A 214 -28.40 16.31 -3.27
C SER A 214 -27.60 17.62 -3.28
N ASP A 215 -28.28 18.77 -3.36
CA ASP A 215 -27.70 20.14 -3.23
C ASP A 215 -26.75 20.27 -2.02
N VAL A 216 -27.10 19.62 -0.91
CA VAL A 216 -26.32 19.62 0.35
C VAL A 216 -24.91 19.05 0.17
N LEU A 217 -24.67 18.22 -0.86
CA LEU A 217 -23.34 17.71 -1.20
C LEU A 217 -22.45 18.75 -1.93
N GLU A 218 -23.02 19.85 -2.44
CA GLU A 218 -22.26 20.95 -3.04
C GLU A 218 -21.81 22.00 -2.00
N ASP A 219 -22.53 22.12 -0.88
CA ASP A 219 -22.28 23.09 0.19
C ASP A 219 -20.88 22.98 0.84
N ASP A 220 -20.40 24.08 1.44
CA ASP A 220 -19.13 24.16 2.20
C ASP A 220 -19.27 23.56 3.61
N ILE A 221 -19.58 22.25 3.65
CA ILE A 221 -19.67 21.42 4.86
C ILE A 221 -18.56 20.36 4.90
N SER A 222 -18.21 19.91 6.11
CA SER A 222 -17.21 18.87 6.35
C SER A 222 -17.53 17.57 5.61
N MET A 223 -16.48 16.87 5.15
CA MET A 223 -16.65 15.64 4.36
C MET A 223 -17.44 14.56 5.12
N GLY A 224 -17.20 14.39 6.43
CA GLY A 224 -18.02 13.51 7.29
C GLY A 224 -19.52 13.84 7.26
N ASN A 225 -19.92 15.11 7.19
CA ASN A 225 -21.33 15.50 7.06
C ASN A 225 -21.87 15.20 5.65
N LYS A 226 -21.01 15.19 4.62
CA LYS A 226 -21.39 14.74 3.26
C LYS A 226 -21.57 13.22 3.21
N GLN A 227 -20.80 12.46 3.97
CA GLN A 227 -21.02 11.02 4.15
C GLN A 227 -22.31 10.73 4.93
N GLU A 228 -22.57 11.47 6.02
CA GLU A 228 -23.81 11.41 6.82
C GLU A 228 -25.05 11.74 5.95
N GLN A 229 -24.98 12.77 5.09
CA GLN A 229 -26.04 13.09 4.13
C GLN A 229 -26.27 11.99 3.08
N ILE A 230 -25.23 11.25 2.67
CA ILE A 230 -25.38 10.10 1.78
C ILE A 230 -26.06 8.93 2.50
N ASP A 231 -25.55 8.56 3.68
CA ASP A 231 -25.94 7.33 4.37
C ASP A 231 -27.25 7.43 5.17
N GLU A 232 -27.56 8.60 5.76
CA GLU A 232 -28.78 8.79 6.56
C GLU A 232 -29.94 9.48 5.81
N VAL A 233 -29.69 10.08 4.64
CA VAL A 233 -30.73 10.79 3.85
C VAL A 233 -30.87 10.25 2.43
N LEU A 234 -29.82 10.32 1.61
CA LEU A 234 -29.95 10.00 0.18
C LEU A 234 -30.20 8.52 -0.10
N LEU A 235 -29.45 7.60 0.52
CA LEU A 235 -29.65 6.17 0.29
C LEU A 235 -31.02 5.67 0.79
N PRO A 236 -31.53 6.05 1.99
CA PRO A 236 -32.89 5.73 2.42
C PRO A 236 -33.98 6.36 1.53
N MET A 237 -33.81 7.63 1.10
CA MET A 237 -34.74 8.29 0.18
C MET A 237 -34.86 7.54 -1.15
N LEU A 238 -33.75 7.04 -1.68
CA LEU A 238 -33.73 6.23 -2.90
C LEU A 238 -34.43 4.86 -2.71
N GLU A 239 -34.38 4.27 -1.51
CA GLU A 239 -35.21 3.09 -1.18
C GLU A 239 -36.71 3.43 -1.15
N GLU A 240 -37.11 4.54 -0.53
CA GLU A 240 -38.51 4.99 -0.51
C GLU A 240 -39.05 5.31 -1.93
N HIS A 241 -38.22 5.89 -2.81
CA HIS A 241 -38.53 6.10 -4.23
C HIS A 241 -38.69 4.78 -5.01
N VAL A 242 -37.89 3.75 -4.69
CA VAL A 242 -38.04 2.39 -5.24
C VAL A 242 -39.34 1.76 -4.75
N GLU A 243 -39.73 1.94 -3.48
CA GLU A 243 -41.02 1.46 -2.97
C GLU A 243 -42.20 2.19 -3.63
N SER A 244 -42.14 3.53 -3.79
CA SER A 244 -43.23 4.33 -4.36
C SER A 244 -43.57 3.89 -5.80
N LEU A 245 -42.57 3.72 -6.66
CA LEU A 245 -42.74 3.19 -8.02
C LEU A 245 -43.32 1.76 -8.03
N ASN A 246 -42.88 0.89 -7.12
CA ASN A 246 -43.40 -0.49 -7.05
C ASN A 246 -44.86 -0.54 -6.61
N MET A 247 -45.34 0.43 -5.82
CA MET A 247 -46.75 0.55 -5.43
C MET A 247 -47.67 1.09 -6.55
N VAL A 248 -47.14 1.69 -7.63
CA VAL A 248 -47.96 2.14 -8.77
C VAL A 248 -48.64 0.95 -9.45
N ASN A 249 -49.98 1.00 -9.58
CA ASN A 249 -50.79 -0.08 -10.15
C ASN A 249 -50.86 0.02 -11.68
N LEU A 250 -50.07 -0.81 -12.37
CA LEU A 250 -49.92 -0.83 -13.83
C LEU A 250 -50.39 -2.17 -14.42
N SER A 251 -51.14 -2.11 -15.52
CA SER A 251 -51.69 -3.27 -16.24
C SER A 251 -51.08 -3.46 -17.64
N THR A 252 -50.51 -2.41 -18.23
CA THR A 252 -49.92 -2.43 -19.58
C THR A 252 -48.45 -2.83 -19.55
N GLN A 253 -47.99 -3.49 -20.62
CA GLN A 253 -46.59 -3.94 -20.71
C GLN A 253 -45.61 -2.76 -20.83
N GLN A 254 -45.99 -1.71 -21.55
CA GLN A 254 -45.13 -0.57 -21.85
C GLN A 254 -44.88 0.30 -20.61
N ALA A 255 -45.93 0.63 -19.84
CA ALA A 255 -45.75 1.31 -18.55
C ALA A 255 -44.95 0.45 -17.55
N ASN A 256 -45.15 -0.87 -17.54
CA ASN A 256 -44.32 -1.75 -16.71
C ASN A 256 -42.83 -1.73 -17.11
N ARG A 257 -42.46 -1.61 -18.40
CA ARG A 257 -41.05 -1.42 -18.80
C ARG A 257 -40.53 -0.02 -18.41
N VAL A 258 -41.32 1.05 -18.59
CA VAL A 258 -40.95 2.39 -18.10
C VAL A 258 -40.63 2.38 -16.60
N ARG A 259 -41.45 1.67 -15.80
CA ARG A 259 -41.12 1.43 -14.39
C ARG A 259 -39.83 0.64 -14.20
N SER A 260 -39.63 -0.48 -14.91
CA SER A 260 -38.39 -1.27 -14.80
C SER A 260 -37.14 -0.46 -15.10
N VAL A 261 -37.13 0.30 -16.20
CA VAL A 261 -35.99 1.18 -16.56
C VAL A 261 -35.79 2.26 -15.50
N SER A 262 -36.87 2.84 -14.97
CA SER A 262 -36.77 3.84 -13.90
C SER A 262 -36.21 3.25 -12.59
N LEU A 263 -36.57 2.01 -12.24
CA LEU A 263 -35.98 1.28 -11.11
C LEU A 263 -34.50 0.95 -11.36
N GLU A 264 -34.15 0.54 -12.59
CA GLU A 264 -32.75 0.37 -13.04
C GLU A 264 -31.94 1.69 -12.87
N MET A 265 -32.56 2.85 -13.09
CA MET A 265 -31.96 4.17 -12.80
C MET A 265 -31.82 4.45 -11.30
N TYR A 266 -32.80 4.12 -10.45
CA TYR A 266 -32.70 4.32 -8.99
C TYR A 266 -31.63 3.45 -8.34
N TYR A 267 -31.47 2.18 -8.75
CA TYR A 267 -30.34 1.37 -8.31
C TYR A 267 -28.99 1.94 -8.80
N GLY A 268 -28.96 2.54 -9.99
CA GLY A 268 -27.81 3.30 -10.49
C GLY A 268 -27.48 4.53 -9.64
N TYR A 269 -28.50 5.27 -9.16
CA TYR A 269 -28.29 6.39 -8.23
C TYR A 269 -27.74 5.94 -6.87
N GLN A 270 -28.23 4.82 -6.31
CA GLN A 270 -27.70 4.28 -5.04
C GLN A 270 -26.20 3.96 -5.17
N ALA A 271 -25.83 3.19 -6.20
CA ALA A 271 -24.42 2.89 -6.50
C ALA A 271 -23.58 4.16 -6.78
N TYR A 272 -24.16 5.18 -7.42
CA TYR A 272 -23.49 6.46 -7.66
C TYR A 272 -23.16 7.21 -6.37
N TYR A 273 -24.08 7.26 -5.40
CA TYR A 273 -23.82 7.93 -4.12
C TYR A 273 -22.89 7.12 -3.21
N GLU A 274 -22.99 5.79 -3.20
CA GLU A 274 -22.01 4.91 -2.56
C GLU A 274 -20.59 5.14 -3.13
N GLU A 275 -20.44 5.16 -4.45
CA GLU A 275 -19.13 5.38 -5.07
C GLU A 275 -18.62 6.81 -4.84
N ARG A 276 -19.50 7.82 -4.92
CA ARG A 276 -19.14 9.22 -4.61
C ARG A 276 -18.65 9.37 -3.16
N LYS A 277 -19.15 8.56 -2.22
CA LYS A 277 -18.65 8.47 -0.84
C LYS A 277 -17.23 7.88 -0.79
N ASN A 278 -16.97 6.80 -1.53
CA ASN A 278 -15.63 6.20 -1.66
C ASN A 278 -14.64 7.22 -2.25
N THR A 279 -15.00 7.89 -3.34
CA THR A 279 -14.18 8.94 -3.98
C THR A 279 -13.85 10.06 -3.00
N MET A 280 -14.77 10.49 -2.12
CA MET A 280 -14.45 11.48 -1.08
C MET A 280 -13.40 10.94 -0.08
N LEU A 281 -13.55 9.69 0.39
CA LEU A 281 -12.62 9.06 1.33
C LEU A 281 -11.20 8.92 0.76
N TYR A 282 -11.07 8.44 -0.48
CA TYR A 282 -9.76 8.30 -1.13
C TYR A 282 -9.09 9.65 -1.38
N ASN A 283 -9.85 10.68 -1.78
CA ASN A 283 -9.31 12.02 -1.93
C ASN A 283 -8.86 12.65 -0.61
N GLU A 284 -9.54 12.41 0.52
CA GLU A 284 -9.06 12.86 1.84
C GLU A 284 -7.77 12.14 2.25
N LYS A 285 -7.69 10.81 2.08
CA LYS A 285 -6.45 10.05 2.33
C LYS A 285 -5.28 10.62 1.52
N LEU A 286 -5.44 10.78 0.20
CA LEU A 286 -4.39 11.29 -0.71
C LEU A 286 -4.03 12.78 -0.48
N GLN A 287 -4.90 13.56 0.17
CA GLN A 287 -4.57 14.93 0.58
C GLN A 287 -3.79 14.98 1.90
N ASN A 288 -4.03 14.03 2.80
CA ASN A 288 -3.31 13.92 4.07
C ASN A 288 -1.94 13.22 3.91
N ILE A 289 -1.82 12.29 2.96
CA ILE A 289 -0.59 11.54 2.66
C ILE A 289 0.16 12.22 1.50
N GLN A 290 1.28 12.87 1.80
CA GLN A 290 2.09 13.58 0.81
C GLN A 290 3.19 12.68 0.26
N LEU A 291 3.06 12.25 -1.01
CA LEU A 291 4.01 11.35 -1.68
C LEU A 291 5.48 11.77 -1.52
N GLN A 292 5.83 13.04 -1.74
CA GLN A 292 7.23 13.49 -1.58
C GLN A 292 7.78 13.36 -0.16
N ASN A 293 6.92 13.36 0.87
CA ASN A 293 7.39 13.13 2.24
C ASN A 293 7.72 11.64 2.42
N ILE A 294 6.90 10.73 1.85
CA ILE A 294 7.19 9.29 1.83
C ILE A 294 8.50 9.04 1.08
N LEU A 295 8.61 9.50 -0.17
CA LEU A 295 9.80 9.22 -0.99
C LEU A 295 11.08 9.84 -0.39
N SER A 296 10.99 10.91 0.41
CA SER A 296 12.13 11.44 1.17
C SER A 296 12.61 10.54 2.33
N LEU A 297 11.80 9.56 2.76
CA LEU A 297 12.24 8.54 3.71
C LEU A 297 13.24 7.55 3.08
N GLN A 298 13.21 7.37 1.75
CA GLN A 298 14.15 6.51 1.02
C GLN A 298 15.59 7.04 1.16
N GLU A 299 15.82 8.32 0.80
CA GLU A 299 17.09 9.02 1.04
C GLU A 299 17.47 9.06 2.54
N SER A 300 16.49 8.98 3.45
CA SER A 300 16.71 9.06 4.90
C SER A 300 17.24 7.74 5.47
N TYR A 301 16.58 6.59 5.21
CA TYR A 301 17.08 5.30 5.72
C TYR A 301 18.40 4.91 5.06
N GLN A 302 18.60 5.20 3.76
CA GLN A 302 19.86 4.93 3.06
C GLN A 302 21.03 5.64 3.75
N LYS A 303 20.84 6.92 4.11
CA LYS A 303 21.84 7.69 4.85
C LYS A 303 22.07 7.15 6.28
N MET A 304 21.02 6.69 6.97
CA MET A 304 21.16 6.09 8.30
C MET A 304 21.93 4.76 8.25
N ASP A 305 21.72 3.95 7.21
CA ASP A 305 22.51 2.73 6.97
C ASP A 305 23.97 3.06 6.67
N GLU A 306 24.26 4.07 5.83
CA GLU A 306 25.64 4.56 5.60
C GLU A 306 26.32 4.98 6.92
N GLU A 307 25.67 5.83 7.73
CA GLU A 307 26.22 6.30 9.01
C GLU A 307 26.36 5.18 10.05
N TYR A 308 25.48 4.18 10.03
CA TYR A 308 25.59 2.97 10.86
C TYR A 308 26.81 2.12 10.49
N TRP A 309 27.00 1.82 9.20
CA TRP A 309 28.12 0.99 8.74
C TRP A 309 29.47 1.70 8.87
N GLU A 310 29.55 3.02 8.63
CA GLU A 310 30.76 3.80 8.90
C GLU A 310 31.14 3.72 10.39
N ARG A 311 30.19 4.01 11.29
CA ARG A 311 30.44 3.98 12.74
C ARG A 311 30.74 2.57 13.26
N MET A 312 30.17 1.53 12.66
CA MET A 312 30.49 0.15 13.01
C MET A 312 31.97 -0.18 12.75
N GLU A 313 32.55 0.29 11.64
CA GLU A 313 33.95 0.04 11.33
C GLU A 313 34.90 0.91 12.21
N GLU A 314 34.53 2.16 12.51
CA GLU A 314 35.27 3.01 13.47
C GLU A 314 35.42 2.32 14.85
N LEU A 315 34.32 1.78 15.40
CA LEU A 315 34.33 1.07 16.70
C LEU A 315 35.06 -0.29 16.67
N LYS A 316 35.30 -0.87 15.48
CA LYS A 316 36.11 -2.09 15.30
C LYS A 316 37.61 -1.80 15.26
N ASP A 317 38.03 -0.78 14.51
CA ASP A 317 39.44 -0.41 14.37
C ASP A 317 39.97 0.40 15.57
N GLY A 318 39.09 1.11 16.29
CA GLY A 318 39.38 1.75 17.58
C GLY A 318 40.12 3.10 17.48
N GLU A 319 39.67 3.98 16.56
CA GLU A 319 40.15 5.37 16.44
C GLU A 319 39.33 6.38 17.27
#